data_AF-A0A960HXS1-F1
#
_entry.id   AF-A0A960HXS1-F1
#
_cell.length_a   1.000
_cell.length_b   1.000
_cell.length_c   1.000
_cell.angle_alpha   90.00
_cell.angle_beta   90.00
_cell.angle_gamma   90.00
#
_symmetry.space_group_name_H-M   'P 1'
#
loop_
_entity.id
_entity.type
_entity.pdbx_description
1 polymer ?
#
loop_
_entity_poly.entity_id
_entity_poly.type
_entity_poly.pdbx_seq_one_letter_code
_entity_poly.pdbx_strand_id
1 'polypeptide(L)'
;MSRREIGGVAAVVIVLILGMVIDGRDGLMKVGIALAAALVLYLIGANTVAGFAGIPPTNNPDEEDLEMVDYGFRCGVCGAIVHMTLAPTGEVPNAPRHCREPMDPLVTSGDGSDDDPWWMRESE
;
A
#
# COMPACT_ATOMS: atom_id res chain seq x y z
N MET A 1 -12.95 -4.10 15.63
CA MET A 1 -14.22 -3.38 15.92
C MET A 1 -14.83 -3.98 17.18
N SER A 2 -14.75 -3.26 18.31
CA SER A 2 -15.17 -3.78 19.61
C SER A 2 -16.70 -3.98 19.65
N ARG A 3 -17.23 -5.00 20.34
CA ARG A 3 -18.69 -5.22 20.53
C ARG A 3 -19.43 -3.95 21.02
N ARG A 4 -18.71 -3.05 21.68
CA ARG A 4 -19.20 -1.75 22.14
C ARG A 4 -19.50 -0.76 21.00
N GLU A 5 -18.77 -0.83 19.89
CA GLU A 5 -18.96 0.05 18.73
C GLU A 5 -20.16 -0.38 17.87
N ILE A 6 -20.35 -1.69 17.73
CA ILE A 6 -21.52 -2.25 17.03
C ILE A 6 -22.81 -1.92 17.80
N GLY A 7 -22.77 -1.98 19.13
CA GLY A 7 -23.88 -1.55 19.98
C GLY A 7 -24.21 -0.06 19.86
N GLY A 8 -23.19 0.79 19.73
CA GLY A 8 -23.35 2.24 19.53
C GLY A 8 -23.99 2.58 18.19
N VAL A 9 -23.52 1.97 17.10
CA VAL A 9 -24.06 2.20 15.74
C VAL A 9 -25.51 1.71 15.64
N ALA A 10 -25.81 0.50 16.16
CA ALA A 10 -27.16 -0.03 16.15
C ALA A 10 -28.13 0.82 16.98
N ALA A 11 -27.71 1.32 18.15
CA ALA A 11 -28.53 2.20 18.98
C ALA A 11 -28.86 3.52 18.28
N VAL A 12 -27.90 4.12 17.57
CA VAL A 12 -28.13 5.35 16.82
C VAL A 12 -29.10 5.13 15.66
N VAL A 13 -28.93 4.05 14.89
CA VAL A 13 -29.84 3.73 13.78
C VAL A 13 -31.27 3.52 14.30
N ILE A 14 -31.41 2.84 15.45
CA ILE A 14 -32.71 2.65 16.11
C ILE A 14 -33.31 3.99 16.55
N VAL A 15 -32.51 4.91 17.11
CA VAL A 15 -32.96 6.27 17.50
C VAL A 15 -33.37 7.10 16.28
N LEU A 16 -32.66 7.00 15.14
CA LEU A 16 -33.03 7.68 13.90
C LEU A 16 -34.36 7.18 13.33
N ILE A 17 -34.57 5.85 13.33
CA ILE A 17 -35.81 5.23 12.86
C ILE A 17 -36.97 5.58 13.80
N LEU A 18 -36.77 5.53 15.13
CA LEU A 18 -37.78 5.95 16.11
C LEU A 18 -38.11 7.44 15.98
N GLY A 19 -37.12 8.31 15.83
CA GLY A 19 -37.34 9.74 15.60
C GLY A 19 -38.18 10.01 14.35
N MET A 20 -37.86 9.35 13.23
CA MET A 20 -38.60 9.47 11.98
C MET A 20 -40.07 9.04 12.08
N VAL A 21 -40.38 8.04 12.91
CA VAL A 21 -41.75 7.56 13.15
C VAL A 21 -42.56 8.51 14.06
N ILE A 22 -41.90 9.25 14.95
CA ILE A 22 -42.54 10.13 15.94
C ILE A 22 -42.77 11.56 15.36
N ASP A 23 -41.98 11.99 14.37
CA ASP A 23 -41.90 13.39 13.88
C ASP A 23 -42.93 13.83 12.81
N GLY A 24 -44.19 13.52 13.05
CA GLY A 24 -45.30 13.97 12.20
C GLY A 24 -45.59 15.49 12.21
N ARG A 25 -44.92 16.33 13.03
CA ARG A 25 -45.46 17.70 13.28
C ARG A 25 -44.50 18.90 13.48
N ASP A 26 -43.23 18.78 13.89
CA ASP A 26 -42.47 19.99 14.33
C ASP A 26 -41.03 20.10 13.73
N GLY A 27 -40.72 21.19 13.03
CA GLY A 27 -39.49 21.30 12.19
C GLY A 27 -38.14 21.40 12.93
N LEU A 28 -38.13 21.76 14.22
CA LEU A 28 -36.88 21.95 14.98
C LEU A 28 -36.21 20.61 15.36
N MET A 29 -37.02 19.60 15.67
CA MET A 29 -36.57 18.24 15.97
C MET A 29 -35.92 17.59 14.74
N LYS A 30 -36.48 17.84 13.55
CA LYS A 30 -35.95 17.35 12.27
C LYS A 30 -34.52 17.83 12.01
N VAL A 31 -34.22 19.09 12.34
CA VAL A 31 -32.87 19.65 12.20
C VAL A 31 -31.89 18.97 13.17
N GLY A 32 -32.31 18.75 14.42
CA GLY A 32 -31.49 18.03 15.41
C GLY A 32 -31.19 16.59 15.00
N ILE A 33 -32.19 15.87 14.51
CA ILE A 33 -32.05 14.48 14.02
C ILE A 33 -31.17 14.42 12.78
N ALA A 34 -31.33 15.35 11.83
CA ALA A 34 -30.48 15.41 10.64
C ALA A 34 -29.01 15.66 10.99
N LEU A 35 -28.73 16.56 11.93
CA LEU A 35 -27.37 16.81 12.42
C LEU A 35 -26.78 15.59 13.13
N ALA A 36 -27.56 14.91 13.96
CA ALA A 36 -27.13 13.69 14.64
C ALA A 36 -26.82 12.57 13.63
N ALA A 37 -27.68 12.38 12.63
CA ALA A 37 -27.46 11.41 11.55
C ALA A 37 -26.19 11.73 10.74
N ALA A 38 -26.00 13.01 10.36
CA ALA A 38 -24.84 13.45 9.62
C ALA A 38 -23.53 13.22 10.39
N LEU A 39 -23.51 13.53 11.68
CA LEU A 39 -22.35 13.31 12.54
C LEU A 39 -21.99 11.82 12.63
N VAL A 40 -22.99 10.96 12.74
CA VAL A 40 -22.78 9.51 12.85
C VAL A 40 -22.24 8.92 11.56
N LEU A 41 -22.82 9.29 10.41
CA LEU A 41 -22.32 8.88 9.10
C LEU A 41 -20.88 9.35 8.88
N TYR A 42 -20.56 10.59 9.30
CA TYR A 42 -19.21 11.12 9.23
C TYR A 42 -18.22 10.30 10.07
N LEU A 43 -18.55 9.97 11.32
CA LEU A 43 -17.67 9.18 12.19
C LEU A 43 -17.43 7.77 11.66
N ILE A 44 -18.46 7.11 11.10
CA ILE A 44 -18.34 5.79 10.48
C ILE A 44 -17.42 5.87 9.25
N GLY A 45 -17.62 6.86 8.39
CA GLY A 45 -16.77 7.08 7.21
C GLY A 45 -15.32 7.38 7.59
N ALA A 46 -15.11 8.29 8.54
CA ALA A 46 -13.79 8.66 9.02
C ALA A 46 -13.04 7.47 9.63
N ASN A 47 -13.70 6.65 10.44
CA ASN A 47 -13.08 5.46 11.02
C ASN A 47 -12.75 4.40 9.97
N THR A 48 -13.63 4.25 8.96
CA THR A 48 -13.39 3.35 7.82
C THR A 48 -12.15 3.78 7.05
N VAL A 49 -12.04 5.07 6.71
CA VAL A 49 -10.86 5.63 6.03
C VAL A 49 -9.62 5.53 6.91
N ALA A 50 -9.74 5.79 8.21
CA ALA A 50 -8.63 5.66 9.17
C ALA A 50 -8.12 4.21 9.27
N GLY A 51 -8.97 3.20 9.08
CA GLY A 51 -8.54 1.80 9.01
C GLY A 51 -7.69 1.47 7.78
N PHE A 52 -7.82 2.24 6.69
CA PHE A 52 -6.99 2.11 5.50
C PHE A 52 -5.72 2.96 5.55
N ALA A 53 -5.66 3.93 6.46
CA ALA A 53 -4.41 4.59 6.80
C ALA A 53 -3.53 3.56 7.51
N GLY A 54 -2.73 2.84 6.73
CA GLY A 54 -1.85 1.79 7.22
C GLY A 54 -1.03 2.31 8.39
N ILE A 55 -0.94 1.49 9.45
CA ILE A 55 0.07 1.71 10.49
C ILE A 55 1.42 1.67 9.77
N PRO A 56 2.22 2.74 9.80
CA PRO A 56 3.56 2.67 9.22
C PRO A 56 4.27 1.48 9.88
N PRO A 57 4.86 0.56 9.10
CA PRO A 57 5.49 -0.62 9.66
C PRO A 57 6.50 -0.18 10.73
N THR A 58 6.32 -0.67 11.96
CA THR A 58 7.09 -0.22 13.14
C THR A 58 8.51 -0.76 13.14
N ASN A 59 8.74 -1.83 12.39
CA ASN A 59 10.07 -2.30 12.05
C ASN A 59 10.28 -1.85 10.61
N ASN A 60 11.25 -0.99 10.37
CA ASN A 60 12.01 -1.12 9.14
C ASN A 60 12.92 -2.33 9.43
N PRO A 61 12.59 -3.56 8.99
CA PRO A 61 13.55 -4.64 9.08
C PRO A 61 14.72 -4.22 8.19
N ASP A 62 15.74 -3.69 8.84
CA ASP A 62 17.11 -3.68 8.34
C ASP A 62 17.27 -2.89 7.03
N GLU A 63 17.29 -1.55 7.13
CA GLU A 63 18.05 -0.71 6.17
C GLU A 63 19.53 -1.12 6.10
N GLU A 64 19.98 -2.01 6.97
CA GLU A 64 21.37 -2.38 7.21
C GLU A 64 21.88 -3.59 6.43
N ASP A 65 21.07 -4.24 5.58
CA ASP A 65 21.61 -5.35 4.75
C ASP A 65 21.11 -5.36 3.30
N LEU A 66 20.77 -4.21 2.72
CA LEU A 66 20.61 -4.11 1.25
C LEU A 66 21.82 -3.40 0.66
N GLU A 67 22.65 -4.12 -0.07
CA GLU A 67 23.74 -3.54 -0.84
C GLU A 67 23.26 -3.08 -2.23
N MET A 68 23.81 -1.96 -2.69
CA MET A 68 23.64 -1.48 -4.05
C MET A 68 24.47 -2.39 -4.97
N VAL A 69 23.79 -3.10 -5.87
CA VAL A 69 24.39 -4.04 -6.81
C VAL A 69 23.87 -3.77 -8.21
N ASP A 70 24.56 -4.29 -9.21
CA ASP A 70 24.07 -4.32 -10.59
C ASP A 70 24.21 -5.74 -11.13
N TYR A 71 23.19 -6.56 -10.88
CA TYR A 71 23.09 -7.89 -11.49
C TYR A 71 22.16 -7.83 -12.70
N GLY A 72 22.73 -8.03 -13.89
CA GLY A 72 21.97 -8.18 -15.12
C GLY A 72 21.42 -9.60 -15.28
N PHE A 73 20.17 -9.72 -15.70
CA PHE A 73 19.55 -10.99 -16.07
C PHE A 73 18.90 -10.88 -17.44
N ARG A 74 19.06 -11.92 -18.26
CA ARG A 74 18.43 -12.02 -19.58
C ARG A 74 17.53 -13.24 -19.67
N CYS A 75 16.33 -13.04 -20.17
CA CYS A 75 15.44 -14.14 -20.52
C CYS A 75 15.89 -14.82 -21.81
N GLY A 76 16.21 -16.12 -21.78
CA GLY A 76 16.56 -16.90 -22.97
C GLY A 76 15.42 -17.06 -23.99
N VAL A 77 14.16 -16.86 -23.57
CA VAL A 77 12.98 -17.03 -24.44
C VAL A 77 12.67 -15.79 -25.27
N CYS A 78 12.46 -14.65 -24.61
CA CYS A 78 12.02 -13.41 -25.27
C CYS A 78 13.12 -12.36 -25.38
N GLY A 79 14.27 -12.57 -24.73
CA GLY A 79 15.38 -11.63 -24.75
C GLY A 79 15.24 -10.42 -23.83
N ALA A 80 14.21 -10.35 -22.98
CA ALA A 80 14.06 -9.28 -21.99
C ALA A 80 15.28 -9.22 -21.04
N ILE A 81 15.73 -8.00 -20.73
CA ILE A 81 16.87 -7.73 -19.84
C ILE A 81 16.37 -6.94 -18.64
N VAL A 82 16.77 -7.34 -17.44
CA VAL A 82 16.47 -6.63 -16.18
C VAL A 82 17.75 -6.49 -15.36
N HIS A 83 17.90 -5.34 -14.70
CA HIS A 83 18.99 -5.05 -13.79
C HIS A 83 18.44 -4.97 -12.37
N MET A 84 19.03 -5.74 -11.46
CA MET A 84 18.66 -5.73 -10.04
C MET A 84 19.57 -4.76 -9.30
N THR A 85 19.00 -3.68 -8.77
CA THR A 85 19.73 -2.53 -8.18
C THR A 85 19.95 -2.63 -6.67
N LEU A 86 19.27 -3.56 -6.01
CA LEU A 86 19.29 -3.76 -4.55
C LEU A 86 19.25 -5.26 -4.28
N ALA A 87 20.15 -5.76 -3.44
CA ALA A 87 20.21 -7.16 -3.02
C ALA A 87 20.59 -7.27 -1.54
N PRO A 88 20.22 -8.38 -0.86
CA PRO A 88 20.72 -8.67 0.47
C PRO A 88 22.26 -8.76 0.51
N THR A 89 22.90 -8.09 1.46
CA THR A 89 24.36 -8.06 1.63
C THR A 89 24.94 -9.47 1.72
N GLY A 90 25.86 -9.81 0.82
CA GLY A 90 26.61 -11.08 0.87
C GLY A 90 25.82 -12.31 0.42
N GLU A 91 24.61 -12.15 -0.11
CA GLU A 91 23.84 -13.22 -0.74
C GLU A 91 23.74 -13.01 -2.26
N VAL A 92 23.99 -14.05 -3.05
CA VAL A 92 23.83 -13.98 -4.50
C VAL A 92 22.34 -14.02 -4.84
N PRO A 93 21.79 -12.99 -5.52
CA PRO A 93 20.37 -12.96 -5.87
C PRO A 93 19.93 -14.15 -6.72
N ASN A 94 18.75 -14.67 -6.43
CA ASN A 94 18.14 -15.72 -7.23
C ASN A 94 17.64 -15.16 -8.58
N ALA A 95 17.78 -15.96 -9.64
CA ALA A 95 17.33 -15.56 -10.96
C ALA A 95 15.80 -15.33 -11.00
N PRO A 96 15.34 -14.14 -11.47
CA PRO A 96 13.93 -13.85 -11.59
C PRO A 96 13.28 -14.73 -12.67
N ARG A 97 11.97 -14.92 -12.56
CA ARG A 97 11.19 -15.68 -13.55
C ARG A 97 10.53 -14.76 -14.54
N HIS A 98 10.72 -15.05 -15.82
CA HIS A 98 10.04 -14.38 -16.93
C HIS A 98 9.78 -15.39 -18.05
N CYS A 99 8.69 -15.23 -18.80
CA CYS A 99 8.20 -16.29 -19.70
C CYS A 99 7.94 -17.65 -19.01
N ARG A 100 7.77 -17.67 -17.68
CA ARG A 100 7.66 -18.86 -16.80
C ARG A 100 8.95 -19.67 -16.63
N GLU A 101 10.05 -19.21 -17.20
CA GLU A 101 11.37 -19.82 -17.09
C GLU A 101 12.29 -18.95 -16.23
N PRO A 102 13.27 -19.53 -15.51
CA PRO A 102 14.28 -18.75 -14.82
C PRO A 102 15.15 -18.02 -15.85
N MET A 103 15.49 -16.77 -15.57
CA MET A 103 16.42 -16.00 -16.41
C MET A 103 17.86 -16.48 -16.25
N ASP A 104 18.68 -16.23 -17.26
CA ASP A 104 20.12 -16.48 -17.22
C ASP A 104 20.85 -15.22 -16.71
N PRO A 105 21.85 -15.37 -15.82
CA PRO A 105 22.67 -14.24 -15.38
C PRO A 105 23.50 -13.72 -16.55
N LEU A 106 23.51 -12.40 -16.72
CA LEU A 106 24.43 -11.73 -17.62
C LEU A 106 25.78 -11.62 -16.90
N VAL A 107 26.79 -12.31 -17.42
CA VAL A 107 28.18 -12.13 -16.96
C VAL A 107 28.62 -10.76 -17.47
N THR A 108 28.55 -9.73 -16.64
CA THR A 108 29.32 -8.51 -16.87
C THR A 108 30.78 -8.90 -16.63
N SER A 109 31.58 -8.95 -17.70
CA SER A 109 33.01 -9.19 -17.59
C SER A 109 33.60 -8.06 -16.76
N GLY A 110 34.10 -8.38 -15.57
CA GLY A 110 34.74 -7.44 -14.66
C GLY A 110 36.08 -6.90 -15.18
N ASP A 111 36.11 -6.30 -16.37
CA ASP A 111 37.17 -5.40 -16.82
C ASP A 111 36.84 -3.92 -16.55
N GLY A 112 35.61 -3.61 -16.12
CA GLY A 112 35.23 -2.29 -15.60
C GLY A 112 35.40 -1.15 -16.61
N SER A 113 35.33 -1.43 -17.92
CA SER A 113 35.64 -0.42 -18.94
C SER A 113 34.50 -0.06 -19.91
N ASP A 114 33.37 -0.76 -19.92
CA ASP A 114 32.30 -0.52 -20.92
C ASP A 114 30.88 -0.27 -20.35
N ASP A 115 30.70 -0.19 -19.03
CA ASP A 115 29.39 0.09 -18.42
C ASP A 115 29.40 1.42 -17.65
N ASP A 116 29.51 2.53 -18.37
CA ASP A 116 29.01 3.80 -17.85
C ASP A 116 27.48 3.65 -17.65
N PRO A 117 26.97 3.80 -16.42
CA PRO A 117 25.54 3.66 -16.20
C PRO A 117 24.77 4.68 -17.03
N TRP A 118 23.58 4.31 -17.52
CA TRP A 118 22.81 5.20 -18.40
C TRP A 118 22.51 6.57 -17.76
N TRP A 119 22.46 6.65 -16.44
CA TRP A 119 22.30 7.90 -15.68
C TRP A 119 23.57 8.77 -15.59
N MET A 120 24.74 8.28 -16.00
CA MET A 120 25.97 9.07 -16.19
C MET A 120 26.13 9.60 -17.63
N ARG A 121 25.36 9.07 -18.58
CA ARG A 121 25.48 9.40 -20.01
C ARG A 121 24.74 10.69 -20.40
N GLU A 122 23.89 11.22 -19.51
CA GLU A 122 23.05 12.40 -19.75
C GLU A 122 23.68 13.71 -19.24
N SER A 123 24.86 13.67 -18.61
CA SER A 123 25.50 14.83 -17.97
C SER A 123 26.57 15.55 -18.80
N GLU A 124 26.68 15.27 -20.10
CA GLU A 124 27.67 15.89 -21.01
C GLU A 124 27.04 16.83 -22.06
#